data_AF-A0A5D6WLG1-F1
#
_entry.id   AF-A0A5D6WLG1-F1
#
_cell.length_a   1.000
_cell.length_b   1.000
_cell.length_c   1.000
_cell.angle_alpha   90.00
_cell.angle_beta   90.00
_cell.angle_gamma   90.00
#
_symmetry.space_group_name_H-M   'P 1'
#
loop_
_entity.id
_entity.type
_entity.pdbx_description
1 polymer ?
#
loop_
_entity_poly.entity_id
_entity_poly.type
_entity_poly.pdbx_seq_one_letter_code
_entity_poly.pdbx_strand_id
1 'polypeptide(L)'
;MATITVTGLGPGRAGLITRESWELMAKAERLVLRTRIHPTVAAIEAAGMTFSTYDGFYEEAADFESLYGAIARDLLQRAKSEGDIVYAVPGSPLVAERTVVLLREFARTSEVTVNILPGMSFVEVMYTRLGIDPIDGLTILDAEDVATLKERPAQSLVITQVYSQPIASDTKLMLMELFPDEYEVTYIHNLALPDESIRQIPLYELDRQRDVDHLTSLFIRAKSES
;
A
#
# COMPACT_ATOMS: atom_id res chain seq x y z
N MET A 1 22.98 -12.25 15.16
CA MET A 1 21.53 -12.03 15.10
C MET A 1 21.25 -11.51 13.71
N ALA A 2 20.44 -12.20 12.91
CA ALA A 2 20.16 -11.78 11.54
C ALA A 2 19.21 -10.58 11.54
N THR A 3 19.33 -9.74 10.51
CA THR A 3 18.54 -8.52 10.36
C THR A 3 17.77 -8.53 9.04
N ILE A 4 16.47 -8.24 9.10
CA ILE A 4 15.69 -7.88 7.93
C ILE A 4 15.52 -6.37 7.95
N THR A 5 16.03 -5.69 6.93
CA THR A 5 15.79 -4.25 6.74
C THR A 5 14.75 -4.07 5.65
N VAL A 6 13.59 -3.54 6.03
CA VAL A 6 12.48 -3.25 5.12
C VAL A 6 12.63 -1.86 4.54
N THR A 7 12.46 -1.72 3.23
CA THR A 7 12.57 -0.48 2.48
C THR A 7 11.43 -0.34 1.46
N GLY A 8 11.10 0.90 1.09
CA GLY A 8 10.03 1.21 0.13
C GLY A 8 10.55 1.52 -1.26
N LEU A 9 9.89 1.00 -2.29
CA LEU A 9 10.19 1.26 -3.71
C LEU A 9 9.62 2.58 -4.22
N GLY A 10 8.86 3.30 -3.39
CA GLY A 10 8.08 4.46 -3.78
C GLY A 10 6.77 4.08 -4.47
N PRO A 11 5.87 5.05 -4.74
CA PRO A 11 4.52 4.78 -5.23
C PRO A 11 4.42 4.56 -6.76
N GLY A 12 5.54 4.53 -7.48
CA GLY A 12 5.52 4.43 -8.94
C GLY A 12 6.91 4.57 -9.53
N ARG A 13 7.20 5.73 -10.15
CA ARG A 13 8.50 5.97 -10.80
C ARG A 13 9.69 5.90 -9.83
N ALA A 14 10.82 5.37 -10.30
CA ALA A 14 12.04 5.18 -9.51
C ALA A 14 12.56 6.45 -8.82
N GLY A 15 12.37 7.64 -9.39
CA GLY A 15 12.82 8.89 -8.78
C GLY A 15 12.04 9.32 -7.53
N LEU A 16 11.10 8.50 -7.04
CA LEU A 16 10.40 8.68 -5.76
C LEU A 16 10.92 7.74 -4.67
N ILE A 17 11.90 6.89 -4.98
CA ILE A 17 12.61 6.13 -3.95
C ILE A 17 13.51 7.05 -3.12
N THR A 18 13.63 6.80 -1.82
CA THR A 18 14.58 7.55 -1.00
C THR A 18 16.01 7.17 -1.37
N ARG A 19 16.93 8.13 -1.30
CA ARG A 19 18.35 7.87 -1.57
C ARG A 19 18.92 6.79 -0.65
N GLU A 20 18.56 6.83 0.63
CA GLU A 20 18.97 5.82 1.61
C GLU A 20 18.52 4.41 1.24
N SER A 21 17.24 4.26 0.84
CA SER A 21 16.68 2.99 0.37
C SER A 21 17.41 2.45 -0.85
N TRP A 22 17.68 3.30 -1.83
CA TRP A 22 18.41 2.93 -3.03
C TRP A 22 19.85 2.48 -2.73
N GLU A 23 20.58 3.24 -1.90
CA GLU A 23 21.94 2.92 -1.49
C GLU A 23 22.02 1.60 -0.69
N LEU A 24 21.01 1.32 0.14
CA LEU A 24 20.91 0.07 0.87
C LEU A 24 20.68 -1.11 -0.08
N MET A 25 19.69 -1.02 -0.98
CA MET A 25 19.39 -2.08 -1.95
C MET A 25 20.59 -2.37 -2.86
N ALA A 26 21.30 -1.34 -3.31
CA ALA A 26 22.48 -1.49 -4.18
C ALA A 26 23.65 -2.25 -3.52
N LYS A 27 23.71 -2.25 -2.18
CA LYS A 27 24.75 -2.94 -1.39
C LYS A 27 24.29 -4.26 -0.80
N ALA A 28 23.00 -4.59 -0.96
CA ALA A 28 22.42 -5.77 -0.36
C ALA A 28 22.98 -7.04 -1.01
N GLU A 29 23.52 -7.95 -0.19
CA GLU A 29 23.86 -9.30 -0.65
C GLU A 29 22.58 -10.09 -1.00
N ARG A 30 21.49 -9.82 -0.26
CA ARG A 30 20.18 -10.47 -0.42
C ARG A 30 19.08 -9.42 -0.51
N LEU A 31 18.84 -8.97 -1.73
CA LEU A 31 17.68 -8.13 -2.04
C LEU A 31 16.49 -9.01 -2.41
N VAL A 32 15.36 -8.76 -1.76
CA VAL A 32 14.12 -9.48 -1.97
C VAL A 32 13.02 -8.46 -2.19
N LEU A 33 12.32 -8.53 -3.32
CA LEU A 33 11.17 -7.67 -3.59
C LEU A 33 9.88 -8.41 -3.23
N ARG A 34 8.87 -7.70 -2.74
CA ARG A 34 7.51 -8.28 -2.62
C ARG A 34 7.02 -8.79 -3.98
N THR A 35 7.28 -8.01 -5.03
CA THR A 35 6.87 -8.32 -6.39
C THR A 35 7.82 -7.71 -7.42
N ARG A 36 7.97 -8.35 -8.58
CA ARG A 36 8.62 -7.75 -9.76
C ARG A 36 7.72 -6.72 -10.46
N ILE A 37 6.42 -6.75 -10.20
CA ILE A 37 5.42 -5.91 -10.87
C ILE A 37 5.41 -4.52 -10.23
N HIS A 38 6.40 -3.70 -10.56
CA HIS A 38 6.49 -2.32 -10.08
C HIS A 38 7.38 -1.45 -10.99
N PRO A 39 7.02 -0.19 -11.31
CA PRO A 39 7.81 0.62 -12.26
C PRO A 39 9.27 0.87 -11.86
N THR A 40 9.56 0.93 -10.56
CA THR A 40 10.94 1.07 -10.05
C THR A 40 11.85 -0.10 -10.44
N VAL A 41 11.31 -1.29 -10.72
CA VAL A 41 12.12 -2.49 -11.00
C VAL A 41 12.99 -2.34 -12.24
N ALA A 42 12.50 -1.66 -13.29
CA ALA A 42 13.32 -1.41 -14.48
C ALA A 42 14.60 -0.61 -14.16
N ALA A 43 14.53 0.31 -13.20
CA ALA A 43 15.71 1.06 -12.75
C ALA A 43 16.65 0.19 -11.90
N ILE A 44 16.12 -0.70 -11.06
CA ILE A 44 16.88 -1.67 -10.25
C ILE A 44 17.70 -2.59 -11.18
N GLU A 45 17.05 -3.13 -12.22
CA GLU A 45 17.69 -3.99 -13.22
C GLU A 45 18.75 -3.22 -14.04
N ALA A 46 18.44 -1.99 -14.47
CA ALA A 46 19.40 -1.14 -15.18
C ALA A 46 20.64 -0.78 -14.33
N ALA A 47 20.49 -0.75 -13.01
CA ALA A 47 21.59 -0.55 -12.06
C ALA A 47 22.39 -1.82 -11.77
N GLY A 48 22.01 -2.97 -12.35
CA GLY A 48 22.69 -4.25 -12.19
C GLY A 48 22.45 -4.92 -10.84
N MET A 49 21.41 -4.52 -10.09
CA MET A 49 21.08 -5.14 -8.81
C MET A 49 20.39 -6.49 -9.04
N THR A 50 20.84 -7.53 -8.34
CA THR A 50 20.22 -8.85 -8.36
C THR A 50 19.23 -8.99 -7.22
N PHE A 51 18.04 -9.55 -7.48
CA PHE A 51 17.01 -9.75 -6.47
C PHE A 51 16.21 -11.02 -6.70
N SER A 52 15.60 -11.53 -5.63
CA SER A 52 14.50 -12.51 -5.70
C SER A 52 13.16 -11.84 -5.44
N THR A 53 12.06 -12.52 -5.78
CA THR A 53 10.70 -12.00 -5.55
C THR A 53 9.78 -13.04 -4.93
N TYR A 54 8.66 -12.57 -4.36
CA TYR A 54 7.57 -13.43 -3.88
C TYR A 54 6.43 -13.59 -4.89
N ASP A 55 6.64 -13.26 -6.17
CA ASP A 55 5.58 -13.37 -7.19
C ASP A 55 4.99 -14.78 -7.28
N GLY A 56 5.82 -15.82 -7.09
CA GLY A 56 5.35 -17.22 -7.09
C GLY A 56 4.41 -17.58 -5.94
N PHE A 57 4.46 -16.87 -4.81
CA PHE A 57 3.56 -17.16 -3.68
C PHE A 57 2.11 -16.77 -4.01
N TYR A 58 1.90 -15.81 -4.91
CA TYR A 58 0.56 -15.39 -5.33
C TYR A 58 -0.20 -16.49 -6.08
N GLU A 59 0.52 -17.41 -6.75
CA GLU A 59 -0.10 -18.52 -7.49
C GLU A 59 -0.57 -19.66 -6.57
N GLU A 60 0.00 -19.76 -5.37
CA GLU A 60 -0.24 -20.88 -4.44
C GLU A 60 -1.21 -20.53 -3.29
N ALA A 61 -1.45 -19.24 -3.03
CA ALA A 61 -2.25 -18.79 -1.90
C ALA A 61 -3.76 -18.84 -2.17
N ALA A 62 -4.53 -19.26 -1.15
CA ALA A 62 -5.99 -19.29 -1.23
C ALA A 62 -6.62 -17.90 -1.05
N ASP A 63 -5.95 -17.01 -0.30
CA ASP A 63 -6.38 -15.65 0.01
C ASP A 63 -5.17 -14.75 0.34
N PHE A 64 -5.39 -13.43 0.41
CA PHE A 64 -4.33 -12.46 0.68
C PHE A 64 -3.75 -12.56 2.10
N GLU A 65 -4.55 -12.87 3.11
CA GLU A 65 -4.05 -12.96 4.50
C GLU A 65 -3.08 -14.15 4.65
N SER A 66 -3.42 -15.30 4.09
CA SER A 66 -2.55 -16.48 4.05
C SER A 66 -1.28 -16.23 3.25
N LEU A 67 -1.38 -15.53 2.11
CA LEU A 67 -0.24 -15.09 1.30
C LEU A 67 0.75 -14.23 2.10
N TYR A 68 0.28 -13.12 2.68
CA TYR A 68 1.16 -12.19 3.40
C TYR A 68 1.76 -12.84 4.65
N GLY A 69 1.00 -13.71 5.33
CA GLY A 69 1.49 -14.52 6.43
C GLY A 69 2.58 -15.51 6.01
N ALA A 70 2.45 -16.14 4.83
CA ALA A 70 3.47 -17.03 4.29
C ALA A 70 4.76 -16.27 3.94
N ILE A 71 4.65 -15.12 3.26
CA ILE A 71 5.80 -14.28 2.92
C ILE A 71 6.57 -13.85 4.19
N ALA A 72 5.85 -13.35 5.21
CA ALA A 72 6.48 -12.90 6.45
C ALA A 72 7.21 -14.05 7.19
N ARG A 73 6.65 -15.26 7.21
CA ARG A 73 7.31 -16.43 7.82
C ARG A 73 8.53 -16.87 7.03
N ASP A 74 8.42 -16.90 5.70
CA ASP A 74 9.55 -17.26 4.84
C ASP A 74 10.71 -16.26 4.99
N LEU A 75 10.42 -14.95 5.00
CA LEU A 75 11.43 -13.92 5.24
C LEU A 75 12.21 -14.15 6.55
N LEU A 76 11.50 -14.44 7.65
CA LEU A 76 12.15 -14.74 8.94
C LEU A 76 12.98 -16.02 8.88
N GLN A 77 12.50 -17.06 8.19
CA GLN A 77 13.23 -18.31 8.02
C GLN A 77 14.51 -18.09 7.20
N ARG A 78 14.40 -17.41 6.06
CA ARG A 78 15.54 -17.07 5.22
C ARG A 78 16.55 -16.20 5.96
N ALA A 79 16.11 -15.22 6.74
CA ALA A 79 17.03 -14.40 7.52
C ALA A 79 17.83 -15.25 8.54
N LYS A 80 17.17 -16.23 9.19
CA LYS A 80 17.85 -17.15 10.11
C LYS A 80 18.87 -18.04 9.42
N SER A 81 18.56 -18.57 8.24
CA SER A 81 19.42 -19.53 7.54
C SER A 81 20.49 -18.88 6.66
N GLU A 82 20.18 -17.72 6.08
CA GLU A 82 20.99 -17.09 5.03
C GLU A 82 21.68 -15.80 5.52
N GLY A 83 21.25 -15.21 6.63
CA GLY A 83 21.81 -13.97 7.17
C GLY A 83 20.96 -12.73 6.85
N ASP A 84 21.60 -11.57 6.72
CA ASP A 84 20.89 -10.30 6.58
C ASP A 84 20.16 -10.19 5.23
N ILE A 85 18.94 -9.63 5.26
CA ILE A 85 18.05 -9.46 4.10
C ILE A 85 17.61 -8.00 3.98
N VAL A 86 17.61 -7.48 2.76
CA VAL A 86 16.91 -6.24 2.41
C VAL A 86 15.61 -6.62 1.72
N TYR A 87 14.49 -6.29 2.34
CA TYR A 87 13.15 -6.57 1.82
C TYR A 87 12.51 -5.28 1.30
N ALA A 88 12.27 -5.20 -0.01
CA ALA A 88 11.70 -4.03 -0.67
C ALA A 88 10.23 -4.25 -1.02
N VAL A 89 9.38 -3.30 -0.61
CA VAL A 89 7.92 -3.33 -0.85
C VAL A 89 7.48 -2.14 -1.70
N PRO A 90 6.41 -2.26 -2.50
CA PRO A 90 5.80 -1.11 -3.18
C PRO A 90 5.42 0.01 -2.20
N GLY A 91 5.56 1.27 -2.62
CA GLY A 91 5.21 2.41 -1.78
C GLY A 91 6.12 2.57 -0.56
N SER A 92 5.49 2.81 0.59
CA SER A 92 6.15 2.99 1.89
C SER A 92 5.90 1.80 2.80
N PRO A 93 6.91 1.29 3.54
CA PRO A 93 6.78 0.06 4.32
C PRO A 93 5.67 0.00 5.37
N LEU A 94 5.19 1.16 5.84
CA LEU A 94 4.16 1.24 6.89
C LEU A 94 2.82 1.79 6.40
N VAL A 95 2.65 1.97 5.09
CA VAL A 95 1.40 2.47 4.50
C VAL A 95 0.76 1.37 3.69
N ALA A 96 -0.33 0.82 4.22
CA ALA A 96 -1.15 -0.21 3.58
C ALA A 96 -0.37 -1.45 3.09
N GLU A 97 0.72 -1.82 3.77
CA GLU A 97 1.54 -2.99 3.46
C GLU A 97 1.44 -4.05 4.57
N ARG A 98 0.52 -5.00 4.37
CA ARG A 98 0.16 -6.02 5.36
C ARG A 98 1.31 -6.96 5.72
N THR A 99 2.18 -7.28 4.74
CA THR A 99 3.33 -8.18 4.98
C THR A 99 4.27 -7.63 6.04
N VAL A 100 4.48 -6.32 6.06
CA VAL A 100 5.39 -5.66 7.01
C VAL A 100 4.79 -5.62 8.42
N VAL A 101 3.47 -5.48 8.54
CA VAL A 101 2.76 -5.60 9.83
C VAL A 101 2.97 -7.00 10.41
N LEU A 102 2.66 -8.04 9.64
CA LEU A 102 2.82 -9.44 10.07
C LEU A 102 4.29 -9.78 10.36
N LEU A 103 5.22 -9.30 9.55
CA LEU A 103 6.66 -9.49 9.76
C LEU A 103 7.11 -8.95 11.12
N ARG A 104 6.66 -7.74 11.50
CA ARG A 104 6.97 -7.16 12.83
C ARG A 104 6.36 -7.97 13.95
N GLU A 105 5.13 -8.45 13.79
CA GLU A 105 4.45 -9.26 14.79
C GLU A 105 5.18 -10.59 15.03
N PHE A 106 5.46 -11.31 13.95
CA PHE A 106 6.17 -12.60 14.02
C PHE A 106 7.62 -12.45 14.48
N ALA A 107 8.27 -11.33 14.18
CA ALA A 107 9.64 -11.08 14.62
C ALA A 107 9.77 -10.95 16.14
N ARG A 108 8.72 -10.53 16.87
CA ARG A 108 8.74 -10.36 18.34
C ARG A 108 9.09 -11.63 19.09
N THR A 109 8.77 -12.79 18.53
CA THR A 109 9.05 -14.12 19.11
C THR A 109 10.17 -14.84 18.38
N SER A 110 10.95 -14.12 17.55
CA SER A 110 12.04 -14.66 16.75
C SER A 110 13.40 -14.10 17.17
N GLU A 111 14.48 -14.72 16.69
CA GLU A 111 15.86 -14.22 16.85
C GLU A 111 16.30 -13.30 15.69
N VAL A 112 15.33 -12.73 14.96
CA VAL A 112 15.56 -11.84 13.82
C VAL A 112 15.16 -10.42 14.19
N THR A 113 16.05 -9.47 13.94
CA THR A 113 15.76 -8.04 14.10
C THR A 113 15.09 -7.51 12.83
N VAL A 114 13.99 -6.78 12.97
CA VAL A 114 13.31 -6.11 11.85
C VAL A 114 13.51 -4.60 11.97
N ASN A 115 14.24 -4.03 11.02
CA ASN A 115 14.44 -2.60 10.86
C ASN A 115 13.57 -2.10 9.71
N ILE A 116 12.97 -0.92 9.85
CA ILE A 116 12.09 -0.36 8.81
C ILE A 116 12.54 1.04 8.50
N LEU A 117 12.91 1.27 7.24
CA LEU A 117 13.25 2.59 6.73
C LEU A 117 11.99 3.32 6.27
N PRO A 118 11.89 4.64 6.50
CA PRO A 118 10.82 5.44 5.93
C PRO A 118 10.92 5.47 4.41
N GLY A 119 9.77 5.50 3.73
CA GLY A 119 9.65 5.58 2.28
C GLY A 119 8.50 6.49 1.85
N MET A 120 8.51 6.90 0.57
CA MET A 120 7.40 7.66 -0.01
C MET A 120 6.23 6.71 -0.32
N SER A 121 5.04 7.07 0.13
CA SER A 121 3.80 6.34 -0.11
C SER A 121 2.99 6.98 -1.25
N PHE A 122 1.85 6.37 -1.58
CA PHE A 122 0.90 6.99 -2.51
C PHE A 122 0.26 8.26 -1.93
N VAL A 123 0.24 8.41 -0.60
CA VAL A 123 -0.45 9.48 0.11
C VAL A 123 0.18 10.85 -0.21
N GLU A 124 1.51 10.94 -0.25
CA GLU A 124 2.20 12.17 -0.64
C GLU A 124 1.86 12.58 -2.07
N VAL A 125 1.75 11.61 -2.99
CA VAL A 125 1.34 11.87 -4.38
C VAL A 125 -0.11 12.37 -4.42
N MET A 126 -0.99 11.73 -3.66
CA MET A 126 -2.40 12.09 -3.62
C MET A 126 -2.59 13.55 -3.18
N TYR A 127 -1.85 14.02 -2.18
CA TYR A 127 -1.87 15.43 -1.77
C TYR A 127 -1.58 16.38 -2.92
N THR A 128 -0.51 16.09 -3.66
CA THR A 128 -0.11 16.92 -4.82
C THR A 128 -1.11 16.86 -5.97
N ARG A 129 -1.74 15.70 -6.20
CA ARG A 129 -2.71 15.50 -7.28
C ARG A 129 -4.05 16.14 -7.00
N LEU A 130 -4.52 16.05 -5.76
CA LEU A 130 -5.81 16.59 -5.34
C LEU A 130 -5.72 18.04 -4.85
N GLY A 131 -4.52 18.58 -4.69
CA GLY A 131 -4.29 19.93 -4.16
C GLY A 131 -4.83 20.08 -2.74
N ILE A 132 -4.60 19.08 -1.88
CA ILE A 132 -5.08 19.07 -0.50
C ILE A 132 -3.92 19.19 0.48
N ASP A 133 -4.17 19.85 1.61
CA ASP A 133 -3.29 19.87 2.77
C ASP A 133 -3.85 18.93 3.84
N PRO A 134 -3.13 17.88 4.27
CA PRO A 134 -3.61 17.00 5.33
C PRO A 134 -3.83 17.71 6.68
N ILE A 135 -3.26 18.91 6.89
CA ILE A 135 -3.47 19.73 8.08
C ILE A 135 -4.93 20.20 8.21
N ASP A 136 -5.66 20.32 7.09
CA ASP A 136 -7.09 20.67 7.08
C ASP A 136 -7.98 19.55 7.70
N GLY A 137 -7.38 18.41 8.05
CA GLY A 137 -8.06 17.29 8.66
C GLY A 137 -8.25 16.15 7.66
N LEU A 138 -7.51 15.07 7.90
CA LEU A 138 -7.53 13.87 7.07
C LEU A 138 -7.53 12.62 7.93
N THR A 139 -8.44 11.70 7.62
CA THR A 139 -8.51 10.37 8.23
C THR A 139 -8.28 9.33 7.14
N ILE A 140 -7.31 8.44 7.35
CA ILE A 140 -6.97 7.36 6.41
C ILE A 140 -7.45 6.04 7.04
N LEU A 141 -8.26 5.29 6.31
CA LEU A 141 -8.84 4.01 6.74
C LEU A 141 -8.63 2.94 5.68
N ASP A 142 -8.50 1.70 6.14
CA ASP A 142 -8.72 0.55 5.29
C ASP A 142 -10.21 0.44 4.91
N ALA A 143 -10.51 -0.08 3.72
CA ALA A 143 -11.86 -0.35 3.27
C ALA A 143 -12.64 -1.25 4.23
N GLU A 144 -11.95 -2.21 4.88
CA GLU A 144 -12.55 -3.10 5.87
C GLU A 144 -12.85 -2.40 7.21
N ASP A 145 -12.19 -1.27 7.49
CA ASP A 145 -12.34 -0.50 8.72
C ASP A 145 -13.39 0.61 8.62
N VAL A 146 -14.06 0.79 7.49
CA VAL A 146 -15.08 1.85 7.30
C VAL A 146 -16.22 1.73 8.32
N ALA A 147 -16.61 0.52 8.71
CA ALA A 147 -17.63 0.28 9.74
C ALA A 147 -17.28 0.81 11.14
N THR A 148 -16.03 1.21 11.37
CA THR A 148 -15.61 1.84 12.63
C THR A 148 -16.14 3.27 12.75
N LEU A 149 -16.46 3.93 11.63
CA LEU A 149 -17.10 5.23 11.61
C LEU A 149 -18.55 5.12 12.13
N LYS A 150 -18.87 5.84 13.21
CA LYS A 150 -20.20 5.83 13.84
C LYS A 150 -21.06 7.02 13.45
N GLU A 151 -20.43 8.06 12.92
CA GLU A 151 -21.06 9.27 12.45
C GLU A 151 -20.28 9.80 11.25
N ARG A 152 -20.90 10.71 10.50
CA ARG A 152 -20.26 11.35 9.36
C ARG A 152 -19.02 12.13 9.84
N PRO A 153 -17.81 11.81 9.35
CA PRO A 153 -16.61 12.48 9.82
C PRO A 153 -16.58 13.95 9.42
N ALA A 154 -16.09 14.79 10.35
CA ALA A 154 -15.83 16.20 10.08
C ALA A 154 -14.61 16.42 9.17
N GLN A 155 -13.69 15.45 9.14
CA GLN A 155 -12.45 15.47 8.37
C GLN A 155 -12.63 14.79 7.02
N SER A 156 -11.76 15.12 6.07
CA SER A 156 -11.73 14.40 4.79
C SER A 156 -11.27 12.96 5.00
N LEU A 157 -11.78 12.03 4.19
CA LEU A 157 -11.44 10.61 4.29
C LEU A 157 -10.61 10.17 3.10
N VAL A 158 -9.68 9.25 3.38
CA VAL A 158 -9.00 8.43 2.37
C VAL A 158 -9.29 6.98 2.73
N ILE A 159 -10.00 6.28 1.84
CA ILE A 159 -10.27 4.86 1.99
C ILE A 159 -9.32 4.10 1.08
N THR A 160 -8.44 3.29 1.66
CA THR A 160 -7.44 2.49 0.94
C THR A 160 -7.93 1.06 0.73
N GLN A 161 -7.20 0.27 -0.08
CA GLN A 161 -7.43 -1.17 -0.21
C GLN A 161 -8.85 -1.52 -0.70
N VAL A 162 -9.41 -0.71 -1.60
CA VAL A 162 -10.67 -1.06 -2.29
C VAL A 162 -10.36 -2.05 -3.41
N TYR A 163 -9.91 -3.26 -3.05
CA TYR A 163 -9.16 -4.12 -3.97
C TYR A 163 -10.00 -5.03 -4.86
N SER A 164 -11.32 -5.08 -4.66
CA SER A 164 -12.21 -5.94 -5.43
C SER A 164 -13.63 -5.40 -5.44
N GLN A 165 -14.46 -5.89 -6.36
CA GLN A 165 -15.86 -5.48 -6.44
C GLN A 165 -16.68 -5.78 -5.18
N PRO A 166 -16.54 -6.95 -4.53
CA PRO A 166 -17.21 -7.18 -3.25
C PRO A 166 -16.84 -6.13 -2.20
N ILE A 167 -15.55 -5.82 -2.05
CA ILE A 167 -15.08 -4.79 -1.12
C ILE A 167 -15.61 -3.41 -1.50
N ALA A 168 -15.59 -3.04 -2.79
CA ALA A 168 -16.17 -1.77 -3.25
C ALA A 168 -17.67 -1.67 -2.93
N SER A 169 -18.41 -2.76 -3.07
CA SER A 169 -19.83 -2.83 -2.71
C SER A 169 -20.04 -2.67 -1.19
N ASP A 170 -19.26 -3.37 -0.37
CA ASP A 170 -19.37 -3.27 1.08
C ASP A 170 -18.98 -1.86 1.56
N THR A 171 -17.87 -1.31 1.08
CA THR A 171 -17.44 0.08 1.34
C THR A 171 -18.52 1.08 0.96
N LYS A 172 -19.12 0.94 -0.23
CA LYS A 172 -20.24 1.79 -0.67
C LYS A 172 -21.39 1.74 0.33
N LEU A 173 -21.86 0.54 0.69
CA LEU A 173 -23.00 0.38 1.58
C LEU A 173 -22.73 0.99 2.96
N MET A 174 -21.53 0.79 3.52
CA MET A 174 -21.13 1.39 4.78
C MET A 174 -21.06 2.91 4.72
N LEU A 175 -20.50 3.48 3.64
CA LEU A 175 -20.46 4.93 3.45
C LEU A 175 -21.85 5.53 3.25
N MET A 176 -22.78 4.81 2.61
CA MET A 176 -24.16 5.26 2.42
C MET A 176 -24.97 5.38 3.72
N GLU A 177 -24.53 4.74 4.80
CA GLU A 177 -25.11 4.97 6.13
C GLU A 177 -24.77 6.37 6.67
N LEU A 178 -23.69 6.98 6.18
CA LEU A 178 -23.14 8.26 6.64
C LEU A 178 -23.29 9.40 5.63
N PHE A 179 -23.40 9.08 4.34
CA PHE A 179 -23.46 10.01 3.22
C PHE A 179 -24.63 9.67 2.29
N PRO A 180 -25.26 10.67 1.63
CA PRO A 180 -26.23 10.41 0.56
C PRO A 180 -25.63 9.57 -0.57
N ASP A 181 -26.47 8.82 -1.27
CA ASP A 181 -26.08 7.97 -2.40
C ASP A 181 -25.51 8.76 -3.59
N GLU A 182 -26.04 9.96 -3.84
CA GLU A 182 -25.54 10.91 -4.84
C GLU A 182 -24.32 11.73 -4.36
N TYR A 183 -23.78 11.47 -3.16
CA TYR A 183 -22.61 12.21 -2.69
C TYR A 183 -21.40 11.94 -3.59
N GLU A 184 -20.83 13.00 -4.15
CA GLU A 184 -19.66 12.91 -5.02
C GLU A 184 -18.41 12.52 -4.21
N VAL A 185 -17.76 11.45 -4.65
CA VAL A 185 -16.48 10.97 -4.12
C VAL A 185 -15.43 10.95 -5.22
N THR A 186 -14.18 11.18 -4.83
CA THR A 186 -13.06 11.11 -5.76
C THR A 186 -12.53 9.67 -5.81
N TYR A 187 -12.78 9.00 -6.93
CA TYR A 187 -12.20 7.70 -7.23
C TYR A 187 -10.78 7.86 -7.78
N ILE A 188 -9.82 7.16 -7.19
CA ILE A 188 -8.40 7.23 -7.51
C ILE A 188 -7.93 5.83 -7.86
N HIS A 189 -7.35 5.66 -9.03
CA HIS A 189 -6.81 4.39 -9.51
C HIS A 189 -5.45 4.61 -10.17
N ASN A 190 -4.51 3.68 -9.92
CA ASN A 190 -3.16 3.69 -10.49
C ASN A 190 -2.40 5.01 -10.29
N LEU A 191 -2.55 5.60 -9.10
CA LEU A 191 -1.88 6.85 -8.74
C LEU A 191 -0.35 6.72 -8.91
N ALA A 192 0.28 7.73 -9.54
CA ALA A 192 1.69 7.74 -9.92
C ALA A 192 2.15 6.68 -10.95
N LEU A 193 1.20 5.98 -11.60
CA LEU A 193 1.46 5.07 -12.71
C LEU A 193 1.04 5.71 -14.05
N PRO A 194 1.50 5.18 -15.21
CA PRO A 194 1.21 5.76 -16.52
C PRO A 194 -0.29 5.83 -16.88
N ASP A 195 -1.09 4.93 -16.32
CA ASP A 195 -2.55 4.81 -16.50
C ASP A 195 -3.34 5.38 -15.30
N GLU A 196 -2.75 6.34 -14.58
CA GLU A 196 -3.40 7.09 -13.51
C GLU A 196 -4.77 7.62 -13.94
N SER A 197 -5.79 7.32 -13.13
CA SER A 197 -7.15 7.84 -13.29
C SER A 197 -7.64 8.43 -11.98
N ILE A 198 -7.96 9.72 -12.01
CA ILE A 198 -8.63 10.43 -10.90
C ILE A 198 -9.93 11.01 -11.45
N ARG A 199 -11.06 10.60 -10.90
CA ARG A 199 -12.39 11.01 -11.38
C ARG A 199 -13.37 11.17 -10.23
N GLN A 200 -14.32 12.09 -10.40
CA GLN A 200 -15.47 12.19 -9.49
C GLN A 200 -16.53 11.18 -9.93
N ILE A 201 -17.10 10.46 -8.97
CA ILE A 201 -18.23 9.57 -9.17
C ILE A 201 -19.23 9.78 -8.03
N PRO A 202 -20.54 9.60 -8.28
CA PRO A 202 -21.50 9.43 -7.20
C PRO A 202 -21.17 8.17 -6.38
N LEU A 203 -21.36 8.22 -5.06
CA LEU A 203 -21.07 7.10 -4.17
C LEU A 203 -21.75 5.79 -4.63
N TYR A 204 -22.97 5.86 -5.16
CA TYR A 204 -23.67 4.67 -5.66
C TYR A 204 -23.01 3.97 -6.85
N GLU A 205 -22.07 4.62 -7.55
CA GLU A 205 -21.35 4.05 -8.68
C GLU A 205 -20.05 3.35 -8.29
N LEU A 206 -19.66 3.38 -7.00
CA LEU A 206 -18.38 2.86 -6.54
C LEU A 206 -18.15 1.40 -6.96
N ASP A 207 -19.12 0.52 -6.75
CA ASP A 207 -19.04 -0.91 -7.11
C ASP A 207 -19.39 -1.20 -8.58
N ARG A 208 -19.58 -0.15 -9.39
CA ARG A 208 -19.83 -0.25 -10.85
C ARG A 208 -18.58 0.04 -11.67
N GLN A 209 -17.50 0.50 -11.03
CA GLN A 209 -16.23 0.83 -11.68
C GLN A 209 -15.52 -0.46 -12.10
N ARG A 210 -15.21 -0.63 -13.39
CA ARG A 210 -14.69 -1.91 -13.91
C ARG A 210 -13.21 -2.15 -13.63
N ASP A 211 -12.49 -1.08 -13.29
CA ASP A 211 -11.06 -1.00 -13.04
C ASP A 211 -10.72 -1.09 -11.53
N VAL A 212 -11.65 -1.52 -10.68
CA VAL A 212 -11.40 -1.71 -9.24
C VAL A 212 -10.36 -2.81 -9.03
N ASP A 213 -9.30 -2.48 -8.29
CA ASP A 213 -8.24 -3.40 -7.88
C ASP A 213 -7.46 -2.87 -6.66
N HIS A 214 -6.42 -3.61 -6.25
CA HIS A 214 -5.56 -3.26 -5.12
C HIS A 214 -4.84 -1.89 -5.16
N LEU A 215 -4.89 -1.17 -6.30
CA LEU A 215 -4.36 0.19 -6.46
C LEU A 215 -5.45 1.25 -6.44
N THR A 216 -6.67 0.86 -6.04
CA THR A 216 -7.83 1.73 -5.95
C THR A 216 -7.97 2.31 -4.55
N SER A 217 -8.23 3.61 -4.49
CA SER A 217 -8.51 4.35 -3.26
C SER A 217 -9.59 5.40 -3.50
N LEU A 218 -10.27 5.81 -2.42
CA LEU A 218 -11.29 6.84 -2.46
C LEU A 218 -10.86 8.02 -1.62
N PHE A 219 -11.13 9.22 -2.12
CA PHE A 219 -11.05 10.43 -1.34
C PHE A 219 -12.43 11.07 -1.20
N ILE A 220 -12.84 11.33 0.05
CA ILE A 220 -14.12 11.93 0.38
C ILE A 220 -13.84 13.24 1.07
N ARG A 221 -14.11 14.36 0.39
CA ARG A 221 -13.86 15.68 0.94
C ARG A 221 -14.84 15.96 2.09
N ALA A 222 -14.32 16.49 3.20
CA ALA A 222 -15.15 17.10 4.23
C ALA A 222 -16.03 18.19 3.60
N LYS A 223 -17.29 18.28 4.01
CA LYS A 223 -18.17 19.34 3.50
C LYS A 223 -17.62 20.67 4.03
N SER A 224 -17.24 21.60 3.15
CA SER A 224 -17.06 22.98 3.59
C SER A 224 -18.42 23.49 4.04
N GLU A 225 -18.52 24.00 5.26
CA GLU A 225 -19.68 24.82 5.63
C GLU A 225 -19.73 25.99 4.63
N SER A 226 -20.78 26.02 3.81
CA SER A 226 -21.12 27.13 2.94
C SER A 226 -21.72 28.26 3.74
#